data_AF-A0A822D5E1-F1
#
_entry.id   AF-A0A822D5E1-F1
#
_cell.length_a   1.000
_cell.length_b   1.000
_cell.length_c   1.000
_cell.angle_alpha   90.00
_cell.angle_beta   90.00
_cell.angle_gamma   90.00
#
_symmetry.space_group_name_H-M   'P 1'
#
loop_
_entity.id
_entity.type
_entity.pdbx_description
1 polymer ?
#
loop_
_entity_poly.entity_id
_entity_poly.type
_entity_poly.pdbx_seq_one_letter_code
_entity_poly.pdbx_strand_id
1 'polypeptide(L)'
;WNDFNVYIMELIRFVLQNQYFIFDNKIYRQIKGCGSGQPLNHLLANIYMFYWQQDQLRIIINHDNEIEPRGLSFISNHPLLMYSTLIQACLMRAALIRSKVSDFHNERHDVQIVFLNKGYSMNFIKEHVEQLFQDFHIFNWKSNLNQNTYNKMREEIIEYDQQHQEMKIKQQ
;
A
#
# COMPACT_ATOMS: atom_id res chain seq x y z
N TRP A 1 8.22 -4.70 29.60
CA TRP A 1 8.26 -4.82 28.12
C TRP A 1 7.79 -6.18 27.61
N ASN A 2 8.12 -7.32 28.25
CA ASN A 2 7.58 -8.62 27.85
C ASN A 2 6.05 -8.77 28.07
N ASP A 3 5.50 -8.23 29.15
CA ASP A 3 4.08 -8.42 29.48
C ASP A 3 3.13 -7.71 28.51
N PHE A 4 3.53 -6.53 28.01
CA PHE A 4 2.73 -5.74 27.07
C PHE A 4 2.42 -6.49 25.76
N ASN A 5 3.40 -7.23 25.25
CA ASN A 5 3.21 -8.05 24.05
C ASN A 5 2.26 -9.23 24.32
N VAL A 6 2.29 -9.81 25.54
CA VAL A 6 1.37 -10.90 25.92
C VAL A 6 -0.07 -10.40 25.90
N TYR A 7 -0.34 -9.25 26.52
CA TYR A 7 -1.69 -8.68 26.56
C TYR A 7 -2.23 -8.31 25.17
N ILE A 8 -1.39 -7.73 24.30
CA ILE A 8 -1.80 -7.45 22.92
C ILE A 8 -2.18 -8.73 22.18
N MET A 9 -1.37 -9.79 22.32
CA MET A 9 -1.63 -11.07 21.65
C MET A 9 -2.90 -11.74 22.18
N GLU A 10 -3.17 -11.64 23.48
CA GLU A 10 -4.42 -12.14 24.08
C GLU A 10 -5.64 -11.37 23.58
N LEU A 11 -5.57 -10.04 23.52
CA LEU A 11 -6.65 -9.21 22.99
C LEU A 11 -6.90 -9.49 21.49
N ILE A 12 -5.85 -9.63 20.69
CA ILE A 12 -5.98 -9.97 19.26
C ILE A 12 -6.64 -11.35 19.10
N ARG A 13 -6.20 -12.35 19.87
CA ARG A 13 -6.83 -13.68 19.86
C ARG A 13 -8.29 -13.61 20.27
N PHE A 14 -8.60 -12.86 21.33
CA PHE A 14 -9.97 -12.68 21.79
C PHE A 14 -10.85 -12.06 20.70
N VAL A 15 -10.40 -10.99 20.04
CA VAL A 15 -11.15 -10.35 18.95
C VAL A 15 -11.33 -11.28 17.76
N LEU A 16 -10.29 -12.03 17.37
CA LEU A 16 -10.38 -12.97 16.24
C LEU A 16 -11.29 -14.17 16.52
N GLN A 17 -11.34 -14.64 17.76
CA GLN A 17 -12.21 -15.75 18.16
C GLN A 17 -13.66 -15.31 18.35
N ASN A 18 -13.89 -14.04 18.73
CA ASN A 18 -15.21 -13.53 19.09
C ASN A 18 -15.75 -12.54 18.06
N GLN A 19 -15.74 -12.94 16.79
CA GLN A 19 -16.34 -12.16 15.71
C GLN A 19 -17.80 -12.57 15.51
N TYR A 20 -18.70 -11.63 15.77
CA TYR A 20 -20.13 -11.82 15.60
C TYR A 20 -20.72 -10.76 14.67
N PHE A 21 -21.73 -11.14 13.90
CA PHE A 21 -22.48 -10.22 13.04
C PHE A 21 -23.96 -10.56 13.07
N ILE A 22 -24.81 -9.58 12.77
CA ILE A 22 -26.25 -9.74 12.71
C ILE A 22 -26.65 -9.82 11.24
N PHE A 23 -27.44 -10.83 10.90
CA PHE A 23 -28.06 -10.98 9.59
C PHE A 23 -29.47 -11.54 9.78
N ASP A 24 -30.48 -10.97 9.13
CA ASP A 24 -31.88 -11.42 9.25
C ASP A 24 -32.34 -11.59 10.72
N ASN A 25 -32.05 -10.57 11.55
CA ASN A 25 -32.36 -10.53 12.98
C ASN A 25 -31.81 -11.72 13.82
N LYS A 26 -30.78 -12.41 13.31
CA LYS A 26 -30.07 -13.50 13.98
C LYS A 26 -28.60 -13.17 14.14
N ILE A 27 -28.01 -13.63 15.25
CA ILE A 27 -26.59 -13.45 15.55
C ILE A 27 -25.82 -14.66 15.02
N TYR A 28 -24.79 -14.40 14.22
CA TYR A 28 -23.89 -15.42 13.69
C TYR A 28 -22.48 -15.18 14.21
N ARG A 29 -21.74 -16.27 14.42
CA ARG A 29 -20.31 -16.22 14.71
C ARG A 29 -19.52 -16.52 13.44
N GLN A 30 -18.58 -15.65 13.09
CA GLN A 30 -17.64 -15.91 12.03
C GLN A 30 -16.58 -16.89 12.52
N ILE A 31 -16.55 -18.08 11.93
CA ILE A 31 -15.61 -19.16 12.28
C ILE A 31 -14.36 -19.19 11.41
N LYS A 32 -14.37 -18.46 10.28
CA LYS A 32 -13.29 -18.44 9.31
C LYS A 32 -13.11 -17.04 8.71
N GLY A 33 -11.84 -16.63 8.59
CA GLY A 33 -11.48 -15.32 8.05
C GLY A 33 -11.80 -14.18 9.02
N CYS A 34 -11.92 -12.99 8.46
CA CYS A 34 -12.14 -11.76 9.19
C CYS A 34 -13.26 -10.96 8.52
N GLY A 35 -14.18 -10.38 9.29
CA GLY A 35 -15.28 -9.57 8.75
C GLY A 35 -14.80 -8.32 7.99
N SER A 36 -15.40 -7.97 6.87
CA SER A 36 -15.03 -6.75 6.14
C SER A 36 -15.32 -5.48 6.98
N GLY A 37 -14.41 -4.52 6.97
CA GLY A 37 -14.61 -3.20 7.59
C GLY A 37 -14.07 -3.04 9.02
N GLN A 38 -13.52 -4.08 9.64
CA GLN A 38 -12.87 -3.90 10.95
C GLN A 38 -11.46 -3.29 10.82
N PRO A 39 -11.07 -2.34 11.67
CA PRO A 39 -9.78 -1.65 11.58
C PRO A 39 -8.57 -2.60 11.65
N LEU A 40 -8.70 -3.66 12.46
CA LEU A 40 -7.61 -4.61 12.71
C LEU A 40 -7.38 -5.58 11.53
N ASN A 41 -8.38 -5.77 10.67
CA ASN A 41 -8.38 -6.85 9.69
C ASN A 41 -7.39 -6.61 8.56
N HIS A 42 -7.22 -5.35 8.14
CA HIS A 42 -6.22 -4.99 7.14
C HIS A 42 -4.81 -5.28 7.65
N LEU A 43 -4.50 -4.91 8.89
CA LEU A 43 -3.19 -5.18 9.49
C LEU A 43 -2.94 -6.68 9.63
N LEU A 44 -3.90 -7.43 10.16
CA LEU A 44 -3.76 -8.88 10.34
C LEU A 44 -3.68 -9.64 9.01
N ALA A 45 -4.46 -9.23 8.01
CA ALA A 45 -4.34 -9.77 6.65
C ALA A 45 -2.93 -9.53 6.10
N ASN A 46 -2.39 -8.31 6.24
CA ASN A 46 -1.04 -8.00 5.76
C ASN A 46 0.03 -8.84 6.46
N ILE A 47 -0.07 -9.00 7.79
CA ILE A 47 0.84 -9.85 8.56
C ILE A 47 0.72 -11.31 8.13
N TYR A 48 -0.49 -11.84 8.04
CA TYR A 48 -0.74 -13.22 7.61
C TYR A 48 -0.19 -13.47 6.20
N MET A 49 -0.46 -12.56 5.27
CA MET A 49 0.04 -12.65 3.90
C MET A 49 1.56 -12.56 3.81
N PHE A 50 2.20 -11.72 4.65
CA PHE A 50 3.66 -11.63 4.71
C PHE A 50 4.28 -12.99 5.06
N TYR A 51 3.81 -13.64 6.13
CA TYR A 51 4.32 -14.94 6.54
C TYR A 51 3.95 -16.06 5.56
N TRP A 52 2.71 -16.09 5.08
CA TRP A 52 2.27 -17.09 4.11
C TRP A 52 3.03 -17.00 2.77
N GLN A 53 3.39 -15.80 2.32
CA GLN A 53 4.19 -15.60 1.11
C GLN A 53 5.63 -16.09 1.21
N GLN A 54 6.26 -15.98 2.39
CA GLN A 54 7.63 -16.46 2.56
C GLN A 54 7.74 -17.96 2.28
N ASP A 55 6.68 -18.72 2.60
CA ASP A 55 6.64 -20.16 2.39
C ASP A 55 6.26 -20.58 0.95
N GLN A 56 5.72 -19.68 0.13
CA GLN A 56 5.12 -20.00 -1.18
C GLN A 56 5.84 -19.38 -2.40
N LEU A 57 6.79 -18.46 -2.21
CA LEU A 57 7.58 -17.91 -3.31
C LEU A 57 8.65 -18.91 -3.80
N ARG A 58 8.22 -19.92 -4.58
CA ARG A 58 9.08 -20.60 -5.55
C ARG A 58 8.93 -19.89 -6.89
N ILE A 59 9.95 -19.14 -7.28
CA ILE A 59 10.04 -18.54 -8.61
C ILE A 59 10.20 -19.69 -9.61
N ILE A 60 9.13 -20.06 -10.30
CA ILE A 60 9.22 -21.01 -11.43
C ILE A 60 9.44 -20.18 -12.69
N ILE A 61 10.67 -20.19 -13.18
CA ILE A 61 11.04 -19.59 -14.46
C ILE A 61 10.63 -20.60 -15.54
N ASN A 62 9.50 -20.37 -16.22
CA ASN A 62 9.16 -21.16 -17.39
C ASN A 62 9.95 -20.62 -18.59
N HIS A 63 10.85 -21.45 -19.11
CA HIS A 63 11.55 -21.20 -20.36
C HIS A 63 10.74 -21.82 -21.49
N ASP A 64 10.23 -20.99 -22.40
CA ASP A 64 9.70 -21.45 -23.67
C ASP A 64 10.63 -20.92 -24.77
N ASN A 65 11.18 -21.83 -25.59
CA ASN A 65 12.30 -21.52 -26.47
C ASN A 65 11.90 -20.87 -27.82
N GLU A 66 10.60 -20.63 -28.04
CA GLU A 66 10.08 -20.28 -29.37
C GLU A 66 9.48 -18.87 -29.48
N ILE A 67 9.46 -18.07 -28.40
CA ILE A 67 8.82 -16.75 -28.40
C ILE A 67 9.73 -15.67 -27.78
N GLU A 68 10.35 -14.85 -28.62
CA GLU A 68 10.79 -13.48 -28.27
C GLU A 68 9.77 -12.48 -28.87
N PRO A 69 9.38 -11.40 -28.15
CA PRO A 69 10.09 -10.76 -27.03
C PRO A 69 9.63 -11.28 -25.67
N ARG A 70 10.55 -11.25 -24.70
CA ARG A 70 10.40 -11.74 -23.31
C ARG A 70 9.28 -10.99 -22.58
N GLY A 71 8.05 -11.46 -22.73
CA GLY A 71 6.93 -11.11 -21.88
C GLY A 71 6.92 -12.00 -20.65
N LEU A 72 7.17 -11.43 -19.47
CA LEU A 72 6.80 -12.08 -18.22
C LEU A 72 5.28 -12.03 -18.12
N SER A 73 4.60 -13.10 -18.51
CA SER A 73 3.17 -13.27 -18.24
C SER A 73 2.98 -13.49 -16.75
N PHE A 74 2.87 -12.40 -15.99
CA PHE A 74 2.42 -12.45 -14.61
C PHE A 74 0.89 -12.56 -14.59
N ILE A 75 0.37 -13.79 -14.51
CA ILE A 75 -0.99 -13.96 -14.00
C ILE A 75 -0.86 -13.96 -12.48
N SER A 76 -1.16 -12.83 -11.86
CA SER A 76 -1.14 -12.70 -10.41
C SER A 76 -2.42 -12.00 -9.94
N ASN A 77 -3.35 -12.78 -9.41
CA ASN A 77 -4.36 -12.28 -8.47
C ASN A 77 -3.71 -12.08 -7.07
N HIS A 78 -2.61 -11.31 -6.99
CA HIS A 78 -1.76 -11.19 -5.81
C HIS A 78 -0.86 -9.91 -5.81
N PRO A 79 -0.04 -9.67 -4.76
CA PRO A 79 0.04 -8.49 -3.88
C PRO A 79 0.68 -7.22 -4.48
N LEU A 80 1.04 -7.21 -5.76
CA LEU A 80 1.66 -6.05 -6.40
C LEU A 80 0.75 -4.82 -6.33
N LEU A 81 -0.57 -5.02 -6.41
CA LEU A 81 -1.59 -3.97 -6.23
C LEU A 81 -1.55 -3.31 -4.84
N MET A 82 -1.11 -4.04 -3.80
CA MET A 82 -0.98 -3.49 -2.44
C MET A 82 0.33 -2.72 -2.25
N TYR A 83 1.35 -3.03 -3.04
CA TYR A 83 2.67 -2.39 -2.97
C TYR A 83 2.81 -1.22 -3.95
N SER A 84 2.11 -1.26 -5.09
CA SER A 84 1.95 -0.11 -5.99
C SER A 84 1.27 1.06 -5.28
N THR A 85 0.16 0.76 -4.60
CA THR A 85 -0.58 1.71 -3.76
C THR A 85 0.25 2.16 -2.56
N LEU A 86 1.13 1.31 -2.03
CA LEU A 86 2.02 1.70 -0.93
C LEU A 86 3.08 2.71 -1.36
N ILE A 87 3.69 2.56 -2.55
CA ILE A 87 4.63 3.58 -3.08
C ILE A 87 3.90 4.92 -3.21
N GLN A 88 2.73 4.94 -3.85
CA GLN A 88 1.92 6.15 -4.01
C GLN A 88 1.53 6.75 -2.64
N ALA A 89 1.04 5.93 -1.71
CA ALA A 89 0.64 6.38 -0.37
C ALA A 89 1.81 6.96 0.43
N CYS A 90 3.00 6.33 0.38
CA CYS A 90 4.20 6.86 1.03
C CYS A 90 4.60 8.22 0.47
N LEU A 91 4.52 8.39 -0.86
CA LEU A 91 4.84 9.64 -1.52
C LEU A 91 3.80 10.72 -1.28
N MET A 92 2.51 10.40 -1.31
CA MET A 92 1.43 11.32 -0.94
C MET A 92 1.59 11.78 0.51
N ARG A 93 1.87 10.87 1.44
CA ARG A 93 2.19 11.20 2.83
C ARG A 93 3.39 12.14 2.92
N ALA A 94 4.46 11.85 2.19
CA ALA A 94 5.63 12.72 2.14
C ALA A 94 5.25 14.13 1.67
N ALA A 95 4.42 14.24 0.63
CA ALA A 95 3.94 15.53 0.11
C ALA A 95 3.11 16.29 1.15
N LEU A 96 2.21 15.60 1.85
CA LEU A 96 1.37 16.21 2.90
C LEU A 96 2.20 16.77 4.06
N ILE A 97 3.23 16.03 4.50
CA ILE A 97 4.02 16.39 5.68
C ILE A 97 5.15 17.38 5.35
N ARG A 98 5.82 17.21 4.20
CA ARG A 98 6.99 18.00 3.84
C ARG A 98 6.59 19.26 3.10
N SER A 99 6.99 20.40 3.62
CA SER A 99 6.77 21.71 2.99
C SER A 99 7.86 22.08 1.98
N LYS A 100 9.09 21.57 2.13
CA LYS A 100 10.20 21.84 1.19
C LYS A 100 10.35 20.71 0.18
N VAL A 101 10.61 21.07 -1.08
CA VAL A 101 10.83 20.11 -2.18
C VAL A 101 12.09 19.26 -1.95
N SER A 102 13.13 19.80 -1.30
CA SER A 102 14.34 19.06 -0.93
C SER A 102 14.03 17.90 0.01
N ASP A 103 13.19 18.14 1.01
CA ASP A 103 12.87 17.15 2.03
C ASP A 103 11.99 16.04 1.43
N PHE A 104 11.07 16.42 0.54
CA PHE A 104 10.30 15.47 -0.26
C PHE A 104 11.20 14.62 -1.16
N HIS A 105 12.21 15.21 -1.80
CA HIS A 105 13.16 14.46 -2.63
C HIS A 105 13.95 13.42 -1.85
N ASN A 106 14.41 13.78 -0.64
CA ASN A 106 15.11 12.86 0.26
C ASN A 106 14.20 11.69 0.64
N GLU A 107 12.98 11.98 1.08
CA GLU A 107 12.03 10.95 1.49
C GLU A 107 11.60 10.04 0.33
N ARG A 108 11.40 10.62 -0.86
CA ARG A 108 11.16 9.83 -2.09
C ARG A 108 12.35 8.90 -2.36
N HIS A 109 13.59 9.37 -2.20
CA HIS A 109 14.76 8.54 -2.39
C HIS A 109 14.81 7.38 -1.37
N ASP A 110 14.52 7.66 -0.11
CA ASP A 110 14.44 6.64 0.95
C ASP A 110 13.38 5.58 0.63
N VAL A 111 12.19 6.00 0.19
CA VAL A 111 11.13 5.10 -0.27
C VAL A 111 11.65 4.22 -1.40
N GLN A 112 12.29 4.78 -2.43
CA GLN A 112 12.85 3.99 -3.54
C GLN A 112 13.88 2.96 -3.05
N ILE A 113 14.78 3.34 -2.13
CA ILE A 113 15.75 2.42 -1.54
C ILE A 113 15.06 1.28 -0.78
N VAL A 114 14.05 1.59 0.03
CA VAL A 114 13.31 0.57 0.78
C VAL A 114 12.70 -0.47 -0.16
N PHE A 115 12.06 -0.03 -1.26
CA PHE A 115 11.48 -0.95 -2.22
C PHE A 115 12.56 -1.71 -3.02
N LEU A 116 13.68 -1.08 -3.40
CA LEU A 116 14.80 -1.79 -4.03
C LEU A 116 15.34 -2.91 -3.12
N ASN A 117 15.53 -2.62 -1.83
CA ASN A 117 16.00 -3.59 -0.84
C ASN A 117 15.00 -4.73 -0.58
N LYS A 118 13.72 -4.54 -0.94
CA LYS A 118 12.68 -5.58 -0.89
C LYS A 118 12.59 -6.41 -2.18
N GLY A 119 13.48 -6.17 -3.15
CA GLY A 119 13.57 -6.96 -4.39
C GLY A 119 12.71 -6.44 -5.54
N TYR A 120 12.15 -5.23 -5.44
CA TYR A 120 11.40 -4.62 -6.54
C TYR A 120 12.34 -4.09 -7.62
N SER A 121 11.94 -4.21 -8.88
CA SER A 121 12.75 -3.72 -10.00
C SER A 121 12.75 -2.18 -10.05
N MET A 122 13.85 -1.60 -10.51
CA MET A 122 13.95 -0.15 -10.66
C MET A 122 12.92 0.41 -11.64
N ASN A 123 12.53 -0.35 -12.67
CA ASN A 123 11.51 0.06 -13.63
C ASN A 123 10.14 0.13 -12.96
N PHE A 124 9.75 -0.91 -12.19
CA PHE A 124 8.52 -0.91 -11.43
C PHE A 124 8.43 0.31 -10.51
N ILE A 125 9.48 0.60 -9.75
CA ILE A 125 9.50 1.74 -8.82
C ILE A 125 9.38 3.07 -9.59
N LYS A 126 10.11 3.22 -10.72
CA LYS A 126 10.06 4.42 -11.55
C LYS A 126 8.67 4.66 -12.12
N GLU A 127 8.02 3.63 -12.66
CA GLU A 127 6.67 3.70 -13.22
C GLU A 127 5.67 4.21 -12.17
N HIS A 128 5.73 3.70 -10.94
CA HIS A 128 4.80 4.11 -9.88
C HIS A 128 5.06 5.52 -9.35
N VAL A 129 6.33 5.93 -9.30
CA VAL A 129 6.69 7.32 -8.99
C VAL A 129 6.19 8.25 -10.09
N GLU A 130 6.39 7.87 -11.35
CA GLU A 130 5.93 8.65 -12.52
C GLU A 130 4.41 8.74 -12.57
N GLN A 131 3.70 7.65 -12.28
CA GLN A 131 2.25 7.61 -12.22
C GLN A 131 1.71 8.64 -11.23
N LEU A 132 2.29 8.73 -10.01
CA LEU A 132 1.87 9.74 -9.03
C LEU A 132 1.96 11.16 -9.61
N PHE A 133 3.08 11.51 -10.25
CA PHE A 133 3.23 12.86 -10.82
C PHE A 133 2.27 13.11 -11.98
N GLN A 134 1.95 12.08 -12.78
CA GLN A 134 0.95 12.18 -13.84
C GLN A 134 -0.46 12.37 -13.28
N ASP A 135 -0.79 11.70 -12.19
CA ASP A 135 -2.09 11.80 -11.50
C ASP A 135 -2.35 13.24 -11.00
N PHE A 136 -1.29 13.98 -10.67
CA PHE A 136 -1.34 15.40 -10.26
C PHE A 136 -0.79 16.36 -11.33
N HIS A 137 -0.94 15.99 -12.61
CA HIS A 137 -0.66 16.84 -13.78
C HIS A 137 0.77 17.43 -13.88
N ILE A 138 1.76 16.84 -13.20
CA ILE A 138 3.17 17.22 -13.34
C ILE A 138 3.84 16.35 -14.40
N PHE A 139 3.88 16.90 -15.61
CA PHE A 139 4.66 16.34 -16.71
C PHE A 139 6.14 16.73 -16.58
N ASN A 140 7.04 15.80 -16.91
CA ASN A 140 8.49 16.01 -16.88
C ASN A 140 9.04 16.46 -15.51
N TRP A 141 8.52 15.89 -14.42
CA TRP A 141 8.95 16.19 -13.05
C TRP A 141 10.47 16.05 -12.85
N LYS A 142 11.15 15.17 -13.60
CA LYS A 142 12.61 14.96 -13.49
C LYS A 142 13.45 16.21 -13.75
N SER A 143 12.98 17.11 -14.62
CA SER A 143 13.67 18.36 -14.94
C SER A 143 13.00 19.59 -14.34
N ASN A 144 11.70 19.49 -13.99
CA ASN A 144 10.88 20.65 -13.70
C ASN A 144 10.40 20.74 -12.24
N LEU A 145 10.72 19.78 -11.36
CA LEU A 145 10.27 19.83 -9.97
C LEU A 145 11.05 20.89 -9.19
N ASN A 146 10.49 22.09 -9.14
CA ASN A 146 10.91 23.19 -8.28
C ASN A 146 9.91 23.40 -7.14
N GLN A 147 10.24 24.28 -6.19
CA GLN A 147 9.39 24.53 -5.03
C GLN A 147 7.97 25.01 -5.41
N ASN A 148 7.82 25.80 -6.48
CA ASN A 148 6.51 26.29 -6.91
C ASN A 148 5.65 25.19 -7.51
N THR A 149 6.21 24.35 -8.38
CA THR A 149 5.50 23.18 -8.94
C THR A 149 5.16 22.16 -7.85
N TYR A 150 6.06 21.97 -6.87
CA TYR A 150 5.82 21.09 -5.74
C TYR A 150 4.69 21.60 -4.84
N ASN A 151 4.64 22.92 -4.57
CA ASN A 151 3.55 23.50 -3.79
C ASN A 151 2.19 23.30 -4.46
N LYS A 152 2.10 23.47 -5.79
CA LYS A 152 0.87 23.20 -6.54
C LYS A 152 0.41 21.75 -6.41
N MET A 153 1.33 20.80 -6.62
CA MET A 153 1.06 19.36 -6.40
C MET A 153 0.55 19.10 -4.99
N ARG A 154 1.19 19.73 -4.00
CA ARG A 154 0.86 19.54 -2.60
C ARG A 154 -0.53 20.07 -2.28
N GLU A 155 -0.92 21.21 -2.85
CA GLU A 155 -2.28 21.76 -2.73
C GLU A 155 -3.30 20.78 -3.31
N GLU A 156 -3.08 20.26 -4.52
CA GLU A 156 -3.97 19.26 -5.15
C GLU A 156 -4.08 17.97 -4.31
N ILE A 157 -2.97 17.49 -3.75
CA ILE A 157 -2.97 16.30 -2.86
C ILE A 157 -3.76 16.57 -1.57
N ILE A 158 -3.65 17.78 -1.00
CA ILE A 158 -4.41 18.17 0.20
C ILE A 158 -5.91 18.19 -0.09
N GLU A 159 -6.32 18.78 -1.21
CA GLU A 159 -7.72 18.82 -1.63
C GLU A 159 -8.27 17.40 -1.86
N TYR A 160 -7.49 16.55 -2.53
CA TYR A 160 -7.84 15.15 -2.74
C TYR A 160 -8.03 14.37 -1.42
N ASP A 161 -7.13 14.54 -0.44
CA ASP A 161 -7.26 13.88 0.87
C ASP A 161 -8.50 14.36 1.63
N GLN A 162 -8.77 15.67 1.63
CA GLN A 162 -9.95 16.26 2.28
C GLN A 162 -11.26 15.69 1.70
N GLN A 163 -11.39 15.66 0.36
CA GLN A 163 -12.56 15.10 -0.31
C GLN A 163 -12.76 13.62 0.04
N HIS A 164 -11.68 12.84 0.13
CA HIS A 164 -11.75 11.44 0.52
C HIS A 164 -12.15 11.22 1.97
N GLN A 165 -11.72 12.08 2.90
CA GLN A 165 -12.15 12.00 4.30
C GLN A 165 -13.62 12.36 4.46
N GLU A 166 -14.11 13.38 3.77
CA GLU A 166 -15.53 13.77 3.80
C GLU A 166 -16.45 12.66 3.27
N MET A 167 -16.05 11.96 2.21
CA MET A 167 -16.80 10.82 1.68
C MET A 167 -16.89 9.66 2.67
N LYS A 168 -15.83 9.40 3.44
CA LYS A 168 -15.83 8.36 4.49
C LYS A 168 -16.75 8.70 5.66
N ILE A 169 -16.81 9.97 6.04
CA ILE A 169 -17.68 10.46 7.12
C ILE A 169 -19.17 10.36 6.70
N LYS A 170 -19.50 10.64 5.45
CA LYS A 170 -20.88 10.55 4.93
C LYS A 170 -21.40 9.11 4.76
N GLN A 171 -20.53 8.12 4.80
CA GLN A 171 -20.87 6.69 4.65
C GLN A 171 -20.95 5.94 6.00
N GLN A 172 -20.66 6.61 7.11
CA GLN A 172 -20.83 6.11 8.49
C GLN A 172 -22.14 6.61 9.08
#